data_AF-A0A8T5VED6-F1
#
_entry.id   AF-A0A8T5VED6-F1
#
_cell.length_a   1.000
_cell.length_b   1.000
_cell.length_c   1.000
_cell.angle_alpha   90.00
_cell.angle_beta   90.00
_cell.angle_gamma   90.00
#
_symmetry.space_group_name_H-M   'P 1'
#
loop_
_entity.id
_entity.type
_entity.pdbx_description
1 polymer ?
#
loop_
_entity_poly.entity_id
_entity_poly.type
_entity_poly.pdbx_seq_one_letter_code
_entity_poly.pdbx_strand_id
1 'polypeptide(L)'
;MTQRRRLLNRRPSETFGFRWRDMNYTATTSRFPDGRLAEIFLSGGKINTDSDAIARDGGVIASIALQYGAEVATVRGALLRDGRGAAASPLGAALDQIAEIDASNYGSAS
;
A
#
# COMPACT_ATOMS: atom_id res chain seq x y z
N MET A 1 8.56 -3.88 -23.46
CA MET A 1 8.66 -3.64 -22.01
C MET A 1 7.95 -2.33 -21.70
N THR A 2 7.01 -2.33 -20.75
CA THR A 2 6.32 -1.10 -20.31
C THR A 2 7.34 -0.17 -19.64
N GLN A 3 7.33 1.13 -19.96
CA GLN A 3 8.22 2.09 -19.31
C GLN A 3 7.71 2.43 -17.91
N ARG A 4 8.62 2.55 -16.94
CA ARG A 4 8.29 2.95 -15.56
C ARG A 4 7.71 4.37 -15.57
N ARG A 5 6.45 4.52 -15.18
CA ARG A 5 5.81 5.83 -15.00
C ARG A 5 6.29 6.45 -13.69
N ARG A 6 7.26 7.36 -13.77
CA ARG A 6 7.74 8.13 -12.62
C ARG A 6 6.72 9.18 -12.22
N LEU A 7 6.60 9.43 -10.92
CA LEU A 7 5.85 10.55 -10.39
C LEU A 7 6.64 11.86 -10.57
N LEU A 8 5.93 12.98 -10.68
CA LEU A 8 6.52 14.31 -10.72
C LEU A 8 7.28 14.58 -9.41
N ASN A 9 8.34 15.40 -9.51
CA ASN A 9 9.10 15.81 -8.35
C ASN A 9 8.25 16.80 -7.54
N ARG A 10 7.95 16.45 -6.28
CA ARG A 10 6.86 16.97 -5.43
C ARG A 10 5.48 16.46 -5.85
N ARG A 11 4.85 15.70 -4.95
CA ARG A 11 3.51 15.13 -5.11
C ARG A 11 2.78 15.13 -3.77
N PRO A 12 1.46 15.33 -3.76
CA PRO A 12 0.68 15.11 -2.55
C PRO A 12 0.90 13.67 -2.07
N SER A 13 1.19 13.54 -0.79
CA SER A 13 1.33 12.25 -0.13
C SER A 13 0.44 12.24 1.10
N GLU A 14 -0.27 11.14 1.30
CA GLU A 14 -1.15 10.93 2.44
C GLU A 14 -0.49 9.92 3.36
N THR A 15 -0.51 10.19 4.67
CA THR A 15 0.06 9.30 5.67
C THR A 15 -1.00 8.92 6.67
N PHE A 16 -1.14 7.62 6.94
CA PHE A 16 -2.07 7.10 7.92
C PHE A 16 -1.45 5.97 8.75
N GLY A 17 -1.90 5.86 9.99
CA GLY A 17 -1.55 4.76 10.88
C GLY A 17 -2.48 3.57 10.66
N PHE A 18 -1.94 2.37 10.82
CA PHE A 18 -2.72 1.13 10.81
C PHE A 18 -2.10 0.10 11.76
N ARG A 19 -2.91 -0.89 12.15
CA ARG A 19 -2.46 -1.98 13.01
C ARG A 19 -2.49 -3.28 12.23
N TRP A 20 -1.40 -4.03 12.29
CA TRP A 20 -1.36 -5.41 11.81
C TRP A 20 -0.85 -6.31 12.92
N ARG A 21 -1.70 -7.26 13.34
CA ARG A 21 -1.54 -8.03 14.58
C ARG A 21 -1.37 -7.07 15.77
N ASP A 22 -0.34 -7.26 16.60
CA ASP A 22 -0.08 -6.44 17.78
C ASP A 22 0.91 -5.29 17.51
N MET A 23 1.16 -4.98 16.24
CA MET A 23 2.13 -3.97 15.81
C MET A 23 1.46 -2.80 15.09
N ASN A 24 1.92 -1.59 15.43
CA ASN A 24 1.50 -0.36 14.76
C ASN A 24 2.46 -0.05 13.61
N TYR A 25 1.88 0.24 12.46
CA TYR A 25 2.59 0.65 11.26
C TYR A 25 2.03 1.98 10.76
N THR A 26 2.83 2.63 9.94
CA THR A 26 2.49 3.85 9.22
C THR A 26 2.67 3.58 7.74
N ALA A 27 1.65 3.90 6.95
CA ALA A 27 1.72 3.89 5.50
C ALA A 27 1.74 5.32 4.98
N THR A 28 2.67 5.63 4.08
CA THR A 28 2.67 6.86 3.29
C THR A 28 2.41 6.49 1.84
N THR A 29 1.38 7.06 1.25
CA THR A 29 0.96 6.77 -0.11
C THR A 29 1.05 8.01 -0.99
N SER A 30 1.19 7.79 -2.28
CA SER A 30 1.03 8.84 -3.29
C SER A 30 0.21 8.30 -4.45
N ARG A 31 -0.57 9.18 -5.07
CA ARG A 31 -1.44 8.84 -6.20
C ARG A 31 -0.95 9.49 -7.48
N PHE A 32 -1.27 8.84 -8.58
CA PHE A 32 -1.19 9.43 -9.90
C PHE A 32 -2.23 10.55 -10.07
N PRO A 33 -2.09 11.44 -11.07
CA PRO A 33 -3.09 12.48 -11.34
C PRO A 33 -4.49 11.94 -11.65
N ASP A 34 -4.59 10.67 -12.07
CA ASP A 34 -5.86 9.97 -12.32
C ASP A 34 -6.47 9.35 -11.05
N GLY A 35 -5.91 9.63 -9.87
CA GLY A 35 -6.37 9.13 -8.57
C GLY A 35 -5.93 7.71 -8.22
N ARG A 36 -5.32 6.97 -9.17
CA ARG A 36 -4.83 5.62 -8.89
C ARG A 36 -3.63 5.64 -7.95
N LEU A 37 -3.57 4.66 -7.05
CA LEU A 37 -2.41 4.46 -6.17
C LEU A 37 -1.14 4.27 -7.02
N ALA A 38 -0.11 5.06 -6.74
CA ALA A 38 1.14 5.05 -7.49
C ALA A 38 2.30 4.50 -6.67
N GLU A 39 2.36 4.82 -5.37
CA GLU A 39 3.37 4.35 -4.44
C GLU A 39 2.78 4.16 -3.05
N ILE A 40 3.38 3.24 -2.30
CA ILE A 40 3.15 3.01 -0.88
C ILE A 40 4.47 2.69 -0.19
N PHE A 41 4.76 3.38 0.90
CA PHE A 41 5.90 3.12 1.76
C PHE A 41 5.38 2.77 3.16
N LEU A 42 5.93 1.72 3.74
CA LEU A 42 5.62 1.29 5.09
C LEU A 42 6.77 1.60 6.03
N SER A 43 6.44 1.95 7.26
CA SER A 43 7.38 2.06 8.36
C SER A 43 6.69 1.66 9.65
N GLY A 44 7.42 1.17 10.63
CA GLY A 44 6.87 0.85 11.96
C GLY A 44 7.03 -0.62 12.33
N GLY A 45 6.21 -1.09 13.26
CA GLY A 45 6.46 -2.31 14.02
C GLY A 45 7.59 -2.11 15.04
N LYS A 46 8.19 -3.21 15.49
CA LYS A 46 9.42 -3.14 16.29
C LYS A 46 10.56 -2.79 15.33
N ILE A 47 11.10 -1.58 15.45
CA ILE A 47 12.18 -1.07 14.59
C ILE A 47 13.34 -2.07 14.56
N ASN A 48 13.95 -2.25 13.39
CA ASN A 48 15.08 -3.16 13.15
C ASN A 48 14.74 -4.65 13.40
N THR A 49 13.52 -5.06 13.07
CA THR A 49 13.15 -6.47 12.99
C THR A 49 12.92 -6.88 11.55
N ASP A 50 12.99 -8.20 11.28
CA ASP A 50 12.72 -8.76 9.97
C ASP A 50 11.35 -8.33 9.42
N SER A 51 10.36 -8.14 10.30
CA SER A 51 9.03 -7.67 9.89
C SER A 51 9.00 -6.21 9.44
N ASP A 52 9.81 -5.32 10.03
CA ASP A 52 9.96 -3.93 9.56
C ASP A 52 10.70 -3.88 8.22
N ALA A 53 11.78 -4.67 8.07
CA ALA A 53 12.53 -4.77 6.82
C ALA A 53 11.65 -5.29 5.67
N ILE A 54 10.94 -6.41 5.87
CA ILE A 54 10.05 -6.99 4.86
C ILE A 54 8.87 -6.06 4.54
N ALA A 55 8.35 -5.31 5.52
CA ALA A 55 7.30 -4.32 5.26
C ALA A 55 7.79 -3.19 4.35
N ARG A 56 8.99 -2.65 4.60
CA ARG A 56 9.60 -1.60 3.78
C ARG A 56 9.89 -2.11 2.36
N ASP A 57 10.53 -3.26 2.25
CA ASP A 57 10.84 -3.87 0.95
C ASP A 57 9.56 -4.18 0.17
N GLY A 58 8.54 -4.71 0.83
CA GLY A 58 7.23 -4.95 0.24
C GLY A 58 6.59 -3.68 -0.32
N GLY A 59 6.64 -2.56 0.44
CA GLY A 59 6.15 -1.27 -0.03
C GLY A 59 6.91 -0.77 -1.27
N VAL A 60 8.24 -0.88 -1.28
CA VAL A 60 9.06 -0.51 -2.43
C VAL A 60 8.73 -1.36 -3.66
N ILE A 61 8.63 -2.68 -3.50
CA ILE A 61 8.31 -3.60 -4.60
C ILE A 61 6.91 -3.32 -5.15
N ALA A 62 5.92 -3.12 -4.28
CA ALA A 62 4.56 -2.77 -4.69
C ALA A 62 4.55 -1.44 -5.47
N SER A 63 5.25 -0.43 -4.98
CA SER A 63 5.41 0.86 -5.65
C SER A 63 6.00 0.72 -7.06
N ILE A 64 7.03 -0.12 -7.22
CA ILE A 64 7.61 -0.41 -8.52
C ILE A 64 6.58 -1.08 -9.43
N ALA A 65 5.87 -2.10 -8.95
CA ALA A 65 4.85 -2.80 -9.74
C ALA A 65 3.74 -1.85 -10.22
N LEU A 66 3.21 -0.99 -9.33
CA LEU A 66 2.19 0.02 -9.67
C LEU A 66 2.70 0.98 -10.75
N GLN A 67 3.96 1.38 -10.69
CA GLN A 67 4.57 2.27 -11.69
C GLN A 67 4.84 1.61 -13.04
N TYR A 68 4.91 0.28 -13.08
CA TYR A 68 4.91 -0.50 -14.32
C TYR A 68 3.49 -0.85 -14.79
N GLY A 69 2.46 -0.31 -14.14
CA GLY A 69 1.06 -0.41 -14.56
C GLY A 69 0.28 -1.56 -13.92
N ALA A 70 0.83 -2.23 -12.90
CA ALA A 70 0.05 -3.19 -12.14
C ALA A 70 -1.15 -2.49 -11.47
N GLU A 71 -2.31 -3.13 -11.50
CA GLU A 71 -3.48 -2.65 -10.76
C GLU A 71 -3.33 -2.95 -9.28
N VAL A 72 -3.73 -1.99 -8.42
CA VAL A 72 -3.66 -2.16 -6.96
C VAL A 72 -4.48 -3.37 -6.49
N ALA A 73 -5.64 -3.63 -7.12
CA ALA A 73 -6.46 -4.80 -6.81
C ALA A 73 -5.75 -6.12 -7.13
N THR A 74 -5.02 -6.18 -8.24
CA THR A 74 -4.21 -7.34 -8.63
C THR A 74 -3.07 -7.59 -7.65
N VAL A 75 -2.32 -6.54 -7.29
CA VAL A 75 -1.26 -6.65 -6.27
C VAL A 75 -1.85 -7.11 -4.93
N ARG A 76 -2.93 -6.48 -4.46
CA ARG A 76 -3.62 -6.82 -3.20
C ARG A 76 -4.14 -8.26 -3.19
N GLY A 77 -4.67 -8.74 -4.31
CA GLY A 77 -5.18 -10.11 -4.47
C GLY A 77 -4.08 -11.17 -4.51
N ALA A 78 -2.87 -10.81 -4.92
CA ALA A 78 -1.73 -11.73 -4.96
C ALA A 78 -1.00 -11.91 -3.62
N LEU A 79 -1.23 -11.00 -2.66
CA LEU A 79 -0.58 -11.08 -1.34
C LEU A 79 -1.19 -12.18 -0.47
N LEU A 80 -0.34 -12.81 0.34
CA LEU A 80 -0.71 -13.91 1.22
C LEU A 80 -1.86 -13.54 2.16
N ARG A 81 -2.81 -14.47 2.28
CA ARG A 81 -3.95 -14.41 3.19
C ARG A 81 -3.85 -15.52 4.24
N ASP A 82 -4.38 -15.28 5.42
CA ASP A 82 -4.51 -16.32 6.44
C ASP A 82 -5.73 -17.23 6.19
N GLY A 83 -5.93 -18.23 7.05
CA GLY A 83 -7.05 -19.17 6.92
C GLY A 83 -8.46 -18.55 7.05
N ARG A 84 -8.55 -17.27 7.42
CA ARG A 84 -9.80 -16.50 7.49
C ARG A 84 -9.93 -15.49 6.34
N GLY A 85 -8.96 -15.46 5.42
CA GLY A 85 -8.92 -14.51 4.30
C GLY A 85 -8.36 -13.14 4.67
N ALA A 86 -7.88 -12.93 5.90
CA ALA A 86 -7.31 -11.65 6.31
C ALA A 86 -5.86 -11.51 5.80
N ALA A 87 -5.37 -10.28 5.67
CA ALA A 87 -4.01 -10.01 5.24
C ALA A 87 -2.97 -10.66 6.18
N ALA A 88 -2.09 -11.50 5.61
CA ALA A 88 -1.02 -12.16 6.34
C ALA A 88 0.28 -11.34 6.39
N SER A 89 0.26 -10.07 5.97
CA SER A 89 1.41 -9.16 6.00
C SER A 89 0.99 -7.70 6.23
N PRO A 90 1.89 -6.84 6.73
CA PRO A 90 1.63 -5.40 6.87
C PRO A 90 1.24 -4.73 5.55
N LEU A 91 1.87 -5.11 4.44
CA LEU A 91 1.52 -4.57 3.12
C LEU A 91 0.10 -4.96 2.70
N GLY A 92 -0.29 -6.24 2.90
CA GLY A 92 -1.64 -6.67 2.62
C GLY A 92 -2.67 -5.87 3.42
N ALA A 93 -2.42 -5.67 4.71
CA ALA A 93 -3.32 -4.92 5.59
C ALA A 93 -3.44 -3.45 5.18
N ALA A 94 -2.32 -2.80 4.81
CA ALA A 94 -2.34 -1.44 4.31
C ALA A 94 -3.13 -1.31 3.00
N LEU A 95 -3.00 -2.27 2.08
CA LEU A 95 -3.75 -2.27 0.81
C LEU A 95 -5.25 -2.56 1.00
N ASP A 96 -5.61 -3.36 2.00
CA ASP A 96 -7.01 -3.57 2.38
C ASP A 96 -7.61 -2.26 2.91
N GLN A 97 -6.91 -1.57 3.82
CA GLN A 97 -7.37 -0.29 4.35
C GLN A 97 -7.47 0.80 3.27
N ILE A 98 -6.54 0.86 2.31
CA ILE A 98 -6.64 1.78 1.17
C ILE A 98 -7.89 1.48 0.34
N ALA A 99 -8.23 0.20 0.15
CA ALA A 99 -9.43 -0.18 -0.58
C ALA A 99 -10.70 0.30 0.13
N GLU A 100 -10.73 0.22 1.46
CA GLU A 100 -11.84 0.71 2.29
C GLU A 100 -11.95 2.25 2.24
N ILE A 101 -10.82 2.96 2.33
CA ILE A 101 -10.75 4.42 2.20
C ILE A 101 -11.27 4.84 0.83
N ASP A 102 -10.79 4.20 -0.23
CA ASP A 102 -11.22 4.51 -1.61
C ASP A 102 -12.73 4.27 -1.77
N ALA A 103 -13.25 3.14 -1.30
CA ALA A 103 -14.68 2.85 -1.34
C ALA A 103 -15.53 3.90 -0.59
N SER A 104 -15.04 4.36 0.57
CA SER A 104 -15.73 5.37 1.39
C SER A 104 -15.77 6.76 0.72
N ASN A 105 -14.70 7.10 -0.01
CA ASN A 105 -14.61 8.36 -0.76
C ASN A 105 -15.58 8.38 -1.96
N TYR A 106 -15.87 7.23 -2.57
CA TYR A 106 -16.88 7.14 -3.63
C TYR A 106 -18.31 7.15 -3.08
N GLY A 107 -18.56 6.54 -1.92
CA GLY A 107 -19.90 6.47 -1.31
C GLY A 107 -20.40 7.78 -0.68
N SER A 108 -19.51 8.72 -0.38
CA SER A 108 -19.85 10.04 0.19
C SER A 108 -20.09 11.13 -0.86
N ALA A 109 -19.90 10.83 -2.15
CA ALA A 109 -20.11 11.74 -3.28
C ALA A 109 -21.45 11.52 -4.02
N SER A 110 -22.40 10.79 -3.40
CA SER A 110 -23.73 10.45 -3.97
C SER A 110 -24.87 11.12 -3.19
#